data_AF-A0A2E3SRE2-F1
#
_entry.id   AF-A0A2E3SRE2-F1
#
_cell.length_a   1.000
_cell.length_b   1.000
_cell.length_c   1.000
_cell.angle_alpha   90.00
_cell.angle_beta   90.00
_cell.angle_gamma   90.00
#
_symmetry.space_group_name_H-M   'P 1'
#
loop_
_entity.id
_entity.type
_entity.pdbx_description
1 polymer ?
#
loop_
_entity_poly.entity_id
_entity_poly.type
_entity_poly.pdbx_seq_one_letter_code
_entity_poly.pdbx_strand_id
1 'polypeptide(L)' 'MRSSLVNMGSIYIKNPAGNGTLLPQVAVEQNWSVKEFLGYCSRDKAGLSWDAWKLSEVYIYESLILKE' A
#
# COMPACT_ATOMS: atom_id res chain seq x y z
N MET A 1 22.56 8.26 -7.54
CA MET A 1 22.07 6.85 -7.56
C MET A 1 20.59 6.85 -7.24
N ARG A 2 19.73 6.79 -8.28
CA ARG A 2 18.28 6.61 -8.13
C ARG A 2 18.03 5.09 -8.03
N SER A 3 18.18 4.52 -6.84
CA SER A 3 17.88 3.10 -6.62
C SER A 3 16.41 2.93 -6.22
N SER A 4 15.78 1.92 -6.82
CA SER A 4 14.64 1.13 -6.30
C SER A 4 13.18 1.61 -6.40
N LEU A 5 12.82 2.64 -7.17
CA LEU A 5 11.40 2.99 -7.37
C LEU A 5 10.58 1.99 -8.23
N VAL A 6 11.21 0.94 -8.77
CA VAL A 6 10.63 0.10 -9.85
C VAL A 6 9.88 -1.14 -9.36
N ASN A 7 9.70 -1.39 -8.05
CA ASN A 7 8.97 -2.59 -7.62
C ASN A 7 8.16 -2.46 -6.33
N MET A 8 7.34 -1.40 -6.20
CA MET A 8 6.25 -1.44 -5.22
C MET A 8 5.10 -2.25 -5.82
N GLY A 9 4.73 -3.35 -5.15
CA GLY A 9 3.54 -4.14 -5.47
C GLY A 9 2.28 -3.59 -4.80
N SER A 10 1.11 -4.13 -5.15
CA SER A 10 -0.13 -3.79 -4.42
C SER A 10 -0.03 -4.34 -3.01
N ILE A 11 -0.57 -3.59 -2.04
CA ILE A 11 -0.61 -4.03 -0.64
C ILE A 11 -2.02 -4.18 -0.13
N TYR A 12 -2.18 -5.10 0.81
CA TYR A 12 -3.37 -5.25 1.62
C TYR A 12 -2.98 -5.28 3.11
N ILE A 13 -3.54 -4.36 3.89
CA ILE A 13 -3.42 -4.30 5.35
C ILE A 13 -4.64 -4.99 5.95
N LYS A 14 -4.38 -5.93 6.86
CA LYS A 14 -5.40 -6.60 7.66
C LYS A 14 -5.14 -6.32 9.14
N ASN A 15 -6.15 -5.75 9.81
CA ASN A 15 -6.12 -5.45 11.24
C ASN A 15 -7.52 -5.65 11.84
N PRO A 16 -7.66 -6.12 13.08
CA PRO A 16 -8.97 -6.22 13.74
C PRO A 16 -9.80 -4.93 13.72
N ALA A 17 -9.16 -3.76 13.71
CA ALA A 17 -9.83 -2.46 13.70
C ALA A 17 -10.16 -1.92 12.30
N GLY A 18 -9.61 -2.51 11.22
CA GLY A 18 -9.82 -2.02 9.87
C GLY A 18 -8.86 -2.63 8.84
N ASN A 19 -9.34 -2.73 7.59
CA ASN A 19 -8.62 -3.36 6.49
C ASN A 19 -8.57 -2.43 5.28
N GLY A 20 -7.47 -2.46 4.51
CA GLY A 20 -7.30 -1.55 3.38
C GLY A 20 -6.43 -2.15 2.27
N THR A 21 -6.73 -1.79 1.03
CA THR A 21 -5.87 -2.09 -0.12
C THR A 21 -5.39 -0.81 -0.79
N LEU A 22 -4.16 -0.81 -1.31
CA LEU A 22 -3.64 0.28 -2.11
C LEU A 22 -2.80 -0.26 -3.28
N LEU A 23 -3.16 0.19 -4.48
CA LEU A 23 -2.52 -0.23 -5.73
C LEU A 23 -1.25 0.60 -6.00
N PRO A 24 -0.22 0.01 -6.61
CA PRO A 24 1.11 0.61 -6.70
C PRO A 24 1.17 1.79 -7.67
N GLN A 25 0.33 1.83 -8.70
CA GLN A 25 0.31 2.95 -9.65
C GLN A 25 0.03 4.29 -8.94
N VAL A 26 -0.77 4.28 -7.87
CA VAL A 26 -1.06 5.48 -7.09
C VAL A 26 0.22 6.01 -6.41
N ALA A 27 1.05 5.11 -5.87
CA ALA A 27 2.30 5.50 -5.22
C ALA A 27 3.35 6.01 -6.22
N VAL A 28 3.40 5.40 -7.41
CA VAL A 28 4.31 5.80 -8.48
C VAL A 28 3.96 7.19 -9.01
N GLU A 29 2.69 7.45 -9.29
CA GLU A 29 2.22 8.77 -9.77
C GLU A 29 2.46 9.89 -8.76
N GLN A 30 2.34 9.60 -7.47
CA GLN A 30 2.54 10.57 -6.39
C GLN A 30 3.99 10.63 -5.88
N ASN A 31 4.89 9.81 -6.44
CA ASN A 31 6.30 9.68 -6.04
C ASN A 31 6.47 9.45 -4.52
N TRP A 32 5.63 8.59 -3.95
CA TRP A 32 5.67 8.23 -2.53
C TRP A 32 6.83 7.29 -2.23
N SER A 33 7.42 7.45 -1.04
CA SER A 33 8.27 6.45 -0.41
C SER A 33 7.44 5.25 0.08
N VAL A 34 8.12 4.13 0.37
CA VAL A 34 7.46 2.93 0.95
C VAL A 34 6.73 3.26 2.26
N LYS A 35 7.29 4.14 3.09
CA LYS A 35 6.66 4.56 4.35
C LYS A 35 5.38 5.35 4.12
N GLU A 36 5.38 6.24 3.13
CA GLU A 36 4.19 6.99 2.75
C GLU A 36 3.14 6.04 2.17
N PHE A 37 3.52 5.12 1.29
CA PHE A 37 2.60 4.13 0.73
C PHE A 37 1.90 3.29 1.80
N LEU A 38 2.65 2.79 2.79
CA LEU A 38 2.11 2.07 3.94
C LEU A 38 1.24 2.96 4.83
N GLY A 39 1.66 4.19 5.09
CA GLY A 39 0.94 5.15 5.92
C GLY A 39 -0.39 5.58 5.32
N TYR A 40 -0.41 5.87 4.02
CA TYR A 40 -1.62 6.18 3.27
C TYR A 40 -2.57 4.98 3.19
N CYS A 41 -2.07 3.76 2.98
CA CYS A 41 -2.93 2.58 3.03
C CYS A 41 -3.52 2.40 4.45
N SER A 42 -2.70 2.53 5.50
CA SER A 42 -3.12 2.40 6.89
C SER A 42 -4.22 3.41 7.26
N ARG A 43 -3.99 4.70 6.96
CA ARG A 43 -4.90 5.77 7.34
C ARG A 43 -6.12 5.86 6.42
N ASP A 44 -5.89 5.94 5.12
CA ASP A 44 -6.93 6.36 4.16
C ASP A 44 -7.69 5.17 3.57
N LYS A 45 -7.15 3.95 3.68
CA LYS A 45 -7.79 2.73 3.16
C LYS A 45 -8.23 1.79 4.26
N ALA A 46 -7.46 1.66 5.33
CA ALA A 46 -7.82 0.83 6.49
C ALA A 46 -8.50 1.60 7.62
N GLY A 47 -8.53 2.94 7.58
CA GLY A 47 -9.17 3.77 8.62
C GLY A 47 -8.41 3.74 9.96
N LEU A 48 -7.13 3.40 9.95
CA LEU A 48 -6.29 3.27 11.14
C LEU A 48 -5.44 4.54 11.35
N SER A 49 -4.62 4.56 12.40
CA SER A 49 -3.57 5.57 12.51
C SER A 49 -2.49 5.38 11.44
N TRP A 50 -1.74 6.44 11.15
CA TRP A 50 -0.69 6.44 10.11
C TRP A 50 0.32 5.29 10.25
N ASP A 51 0.69 4.94 11.48
CA ASP A 51 1.71 3.93 11.77
C ASP A 51 1.12 2.56 12.15
N ALA A 52 -0.19 2.38 12.12
CA ALA A 52 -0.82 1.12 12.53
C ALA A 52 -0.41 -0.09 11.68
N TRP A 53 0.06 0.13 10.44
CA TRP A 53 0.65 -0.91 9.60
C TRP A 53 1.81 -1.67 10.28
N LYS A 54 2.55 -1.03 11.21
CA LYS A 54 3.64 -1.67 11.96
C LYS A 54 3.17 -2.78 12.91
N LEU A 55 1.89 -2.76 13.27
CA LEU A 55 1.24 -3.74 14.15
C LEU A 55 0.17 -4.57 13.42
N SER A 56 0.13 -4.47 12.09
CA SER A 56 -0.88 -5.12 11.25
C SER A 56 -0.24 -6.19 10.38
N GLU A 57 -1.05 -7.12 9.89
CA GLU A 57 -0.62 -8.03 8.85
C GLU A 57 -0.60 -7.26 7.51
N VAL A 58 0.51 -7.35 6.78
CA VAL A 58 0.67 -6.69 5.47
C VAL A 58 0.97 -7.74 4.41
N TYR A 59 0.14 -7.79 3.39
CA TYR A 59 0.25 -8.71 2.27
C TYR A 59 0.61 -7.93 1.00
N ILE A 60 1.45 -8.52 0.15
CA ILE A 60 1.78 -7.99 -1.18
C ILE A 60 1.14 -8.91 -2.22
N TYR A 61 0.52 -8.34 -3.25
CA TYR A 61 -0.12 -9.09 -4.32
C TYR A 61 -0.04 -8.38 -5.67
N GLU A 62 -0.29 -9.14 -6.73
CA GLU A 62 -0.38 -8.64 -8.10
C GLU A 62 -1.82 -8.74 -8.61
N SER A 63 -2.20 -7.81 -9.49
CA SER A 63 -3.52 -7.78 -10.12
C SER A 63 -3.39 -7.96 -11.63
N LEU A 64 -4.26 -8.80 -12.20
CA LEU A 64 -4.38 -9.00 -13.65
C LEU A 64 -5.59 -8.22 -14.17
N ILE A 65 -5.37 -7.32 -15.13
CA ILE A 65 -6.45 -6.58 -15.81
C ILE A 65 -6.81 -7.34 -17.09
N LEU A 66 -8.07 -7.75 -17.22
CA LEU A 66 -8.63 -8.34 -18.43
C LEU A 66 -9.52 -7.30 -19.13
N LYS A 67 -9.50 -7.27 -20.46
CA LYS A 67 -10.37 -6.43 -21.31
C LYS A 67 -11.00 -7.32 -22.37
N GLU A 68 -12.23 -6.97 -22.80
CA GLU A 68 -12.95 -7.64 -23.91
C GLU A 68 -12.21 -7.50 -25.24
#